data_AF-A0A0M9AIF7-F1
#
_entry.id   AF-A0A0M9AIF7-F1
#
_cell.length_a   1.000
_cell.length_b   1.000
_cell.length_c   1.000
_cell.angle_alpha   90.00
_cell.angle_beta   90.00
_cell.angle_gamma   90.00
#
_symmetry.space_group_name_H-M   'P 1'
#
loop_
_entity.id
_entity.type
_entity.pdbx_description
1 polymer ?
#
loop_
_entity_poly.entity_id
_entity_poly.type
_entity_poly.pdbx_seq_one_letter_code
_entity_poly.pdbx_strand_id
1 'polypeptide(L)'
;MPALDFLRPAPTENPTIEAAFLLAEMEAQDRPTVIDLLSERMAPELGDPHSRRFYAGLLWKVVEGKLSPHALVHAYHRARAAVREGYARRGGAFLQHLLEAAA
;
A
#
# COMPACT_ATOMS: atom_id res chain seq x y z
N MET A 1 35.00 -0.36 -17.74
CA MET A 1 33.66 0.13 -18.14
C MET A 1 32.80 0.17 -16.90
N PRO A 2 32.54 1.33 -16.26
CA PRO A 2 31.55 1.40 -15.20
C PRO A 2 30.15 1.52 -15.85
N ALA A 3 29.22 0.67 -15.40
CA ALA A 3 27.84 0.67 -15.85
C ALA A 3 27.15 1.98 -15.44
N LEU A 4 26.43 2.58 -16.38
CA LEU A 4 25.59 3.75 -16.21
C LEU A 4 24.35 3.38 -15.39
N ASP A 5 24.49 3.25 -14.07
CA ASP A 5 23.36 3.08 -13.12
C ASP A 5 22.81 4.44 -12.61
N PHE A 6 23.04 5.53 -13.35
CA PHE A 6 22.72 6.90 -12.92
C PHE A 6 21.30 7.39 -13.27
N LEU A 7 20.45 6.53 -13.83
CA LEU A 7 19.11 6.91 -14.31
C LEU A 7 18.01 6.01 -13.79
N ARG A 8 18.22 5.33 -12.66
CA ARG A 8 17.09 4.72 -11.98
C ARG A 8 16.35 5.82 -11.20
N PRO A 9 15.09 6.15 -11.52
CA PRO A 9 14.31 7.00 -10.62
C PRO A 9 14.30 6.30 -9.26
N ALA A 10 14.83 6.96 -8.24
CA ALA A 10 14.81 6.42 -6.89
C ALA A 10 13.37 6.03 -6.56
N PRO A 11 13.13 4.91 -5.87
CA PRO A 11 11.81 4.63 -5.30
C PRO A 11 11.40 5.91 -4.57
N THR A 12 10.32 6.53 -5.06
CA THR A 12 9.90 7.88 -4.64
C THR A 12 10.06 7.99 -3.14
N GLU A 13 10.87 8.92 -2.64
CA GLU A 13 11.29 8.98 -1.23
C GLU A 13 10.11 9.02 -0.24
N ASN A 14 8.89 9.26 -0.75
CA ASN A 14 7.66 9.29 0.01
C ASN A 14 6.46 8.79 -0.83
N PRO A 15 6.31 7.48 -1.09
CA PRO A 15 5.27 6.97 -1.98
C PRO A 15 3.88 7.13 -1.34
N THR A 16 2.89 7.51 -2.13
CA THR A 16 1.47 7.52 -1.73
C THR A 16 0.80 6.22 -2.12
N ILE A 17 -0.40 5.95 -1.60
CA ILE A 17 -1.14 4.70 -1.87
C ILE A 17 -1.33 4.43 -3.37
N GLU A 18 -1.37 5.48 -4.21
CA GLU A 18 -1.46 5.38 -5.66
C GLU A 18 -0.26 4.67 -6.30
N ALA A 19 0.89 4.59 -5.63
CA ALA A 19 2.01 3.76 -6.06
C ALA A 19 1.64 2.27 -6.18
N ALA A 20 0.56 1.83 -5.52
CA ALA A 20 0.01 0.48 -5.67
C ALA A 20 -0.37 0.15 -7.13
N PHE A 21 -0.73 1.14 -7.95
CA PHE A 21 -1.03 0.91 -9.38
C PHE A 21 0.19 0.47 -10.18
N LEU A 22 1.40 0.86 -9.74
CA LEU A 22 2.64 0.58 -10.44
C LEU A 22 3.42 -0.60 -9.86
N LEU A 23 3.02 -1.12 -8.70
CA LEU A 23 3.76 -2.17 -7.98
C LEU A 23 4.03 -3.43 -8.82
N ALA A 24 3.07 -3.83 -9.67
CA ALA A 24 3.23 -4.99 -10.53
C ALA A 24 4.24 -4.75 -11.66
N GLU A 25 4.36 -3.49 -12.12
CA GLU A 25 5.25 -3.06 -13.20
C GLU A 25 6.65 -2.70 -12.71
N MET A 26 6.80 -2.39 -11.42
CA MET A 26 8.09 -2.11 -10.79
C MET A 26 9.04 -3.30 -10.89
N GLU A 27 10.33 -2.99 -11.00
CA GLU A 27 11.38 -3.99 -10.94
C GLU A 27 11.35 -4.75 -9.61
N ALA A 28 11.58 -6.06 -9.64
CA ALA A 28 11.47 -6.92 -8.47
C ALA A 28 12.34 -6.47 -7.29
N GLN A 29 13.47 -5.82 -7.57
CA GLN A 29 14.40 -5.30 -6.56
C GLN A 29 13.92 -4.01 -5.87
N ASP A 30 13.00 -3.23 -6.48
CA ASP A 30 12.43 -2.01 -5.85
C ASP A 30 11.20 -2.29 -4.98
N ARG A 31 10.45 -3.34 -5.32
CA ARG A 31 9.16 -3.65 -4.69
C ARG A 31 9.25 -3.73 -3.16
N PRO A 32 10.25 -4.41 -2.54
CA PRO A 32 10.33 -4.48 -1.08
C PRO A 32 10.38 -3.10 -0.43
N THR A 33 11.23 -2.20 -0.94
CA THR A 33 11.40 -0.84 -0.41
C THR A 33 10.12 -0.04 -0.52
N VAL A 34 9.45 -0.06 -1.67
CA VAL A 34 8.19 0.68 -1.87
C VAL A 34 7.08 0.11 -0.99
N ILE A 35 6.99 -1.21 -0.86
CA ILE A 35 6.00 -1.88 -0.01
C ILE A 35 6.22 -1.53 1.46
N ASP A 36 7.46 -1.52 1.93
CA ASP A 36 7.79 -1.14 3.32
C ASP A 36 7.41 0.31 3.60
N LEU A 37 7.76 1.25 2.72
CA LEU A 37 7.41 2.67 2.85
C LEU A 37 5.89 2.90 2.86
N LEU A 38 5.16 2.23 1.96
CA LEU A 38 3.71 2.29 1.93
C LEU A 38 3.09 1.72 3.20
N SER A 39 3.59 0.56 3.67
CA SER A 39 3.07 -0.09 4.88
C SER A 39 3.32 0.73 6.14
N GLU A 40 4.48 1.38 6.22
CA GLU A 40 4.82 2.32 7.29
C GLU A 40 3.93 3.56 7.28
N ARG A 41 3.53 4.06 6.10
CA ARG A 41 2.58 5.17 5.96
C ARG A 41 1.15 4.76 6.33
N MET A 42 0.66 3.66 5.76
CA MET A 42 -0.73 3.22 5.89
C MET A 42 -1.10 2.92 7.35
N ALA A 43 -0.19 2.31 8.10
CA ALA A 43 -0.45 1.86 9.47
C ALA A 43 -0.90 3.00 10.42
N PRO A 44 -0.15 4.10 10.59
CA PRO A 44 -0.61 5.23 11.40
C PRO A 44 -1.79 5.98 10.76
N GLU A 45 -1.86 6.11 9.43
CA GLU A 45 -2.98 6.81 8.76
C GLU A 45 -4.34 6.12 8.98
N LEU A 46 -4.32 4.80 9.22
CA LEU A 46 -5.50 4.00 9.53
C LEU A 46 -5.68 3.71 11.02
N GLY A 47 -4.89 4.34 11.90
CA GLY A 47 -5.00 4.17 13.35
C GLY A 47 -4.53 2.81 13.88
N ASP A 48 -3.74 2.06 13.09
CA ASP A 48 -3.25 0.72 13.41
C ASP A 48 -1.71 0.63 13.27
N PRO A 49 -0.92 1.37 14.09
CA PRO A 49 0.53 1.56 13.89
C PRO A 49 1.35 0.25 13.95
N HIS A 50 0.82 -0.78 14.60
CA HIS A 50 1.48 -2.09 14.74
C HIS A 50 1.13 -3.07 13.60
N SER A 51 0.26 -2.69 12.66
CA SER A 51 -0.26 -3.58 11.61
C SER A 51 0.50 -3.46 10.27
N ARG A 52 1.74 -2.94 10.27
CA ARG A 52 2.54 -2.76 9.03
C ARG A 52 2.62 -4.04 8.20
N ARG A 53 2.86 -5.19 8.84
CA ARG A 53 2.96 -6.50 8.17
C ARG A 53 1.67 -6.90 7.44
N PHE A 54 0.51 -6.51 7.97
CA PHE A 54 -0.78 -6.76 7.32
C PHE A 54 -0.87 -5.96 6.01
N TYR A 55 -0.55 -4.67 6.03
CA TYR A 55 -0.56 -3.82 4.83
C TYR A 55 0.46 -4.27 3.79
N ALA A 56 1.67 -4.65 4.22
CA ALA A 56 2.68 -5.23 3.34
C ALA A 56 2.14 -6.47 2.61
N GLY A 57 1.43 -7.34 3.34
CA GLY A 57 0.79 -8.52 2.75
C GLY A 57 -0.26 -8.17 1.70
N LEU A 58 -1.06 -7.11 1.89
CA LEU A 58 -2.02 -6.65 0.87
C LEU A 58 -1.31 -6.11 -0.38
N LEU A 59 -0.23 -5.35 -0.20
CA LEU A 59 0.55 -4.81 -1.32
C LEU A 59 1.25 -5.92 -2.10
N TRP A 60 1.76 -6.96 -1.44
CA TRP A 60 2.27 -8.15 -2.12
C TRP A 60 1.19 -8.90 -2.89
N LYS A 61 -0.04 -9.00 -2.37
CA LYS A 61 -1.16 -9.56 -3.15
C LYS A 61 -1.44 -8.76 -4.42
N VAL A 62 -1.23 -7.44 -4.42
CA VAL A 62 -1.31 -6.60 -5.63
C VAL A 62 -0.21 -6.97 -6.62
N VAL A 63 1.04 -7.07 -6.16
CA VAL A 63 2.17 -7.51 -7.00
C VAL A 63 1.91 -8.88 -7.63
N GLU A 64 1.31 -9.80 -6.88
CA GLU A 64 0.98 -11.16 -7.32
C GLU A 64 -0.28 -11.24 -8.21
N GLY A 65 -0.97 -10.11 -8.45
CA GLY A 65 -2.23 -10.08 -9.20
C GLY A 65 -3.42 -10.73 -8.47
N LYS A 66 -3.27 -11.04 -7.18
CA LYS A 66 -4.31 -11.64 -6.32
C LYS A 66 -5.24 -10.60 -5.68
N LEU A 67 -4.87 -9.33 -5.73
CA LEU A 67 -5.67 -8.21 -5.28
C LEU A 67 -5.61 -7.09 -6.31
N SER A 68 -6.76 -6.55 -6.72
CA SER A 68 -6.81 -5.40 -7.61
C SER A 68 -6.22 -4.16 -6.92
N PRO A 69 -5.29 -3.42 -7.55
CA PRO A 69 -4.78 -2.17 -7.00
C PRO A 69 -5.90 -1.13 -6.86
N HIS A 70 -6.87 -1.11 -7.77
CA HIS A 70 -8.05 -0.24 -7.66
C HIS A 70 -8.88 -0.56 -6.41
N ALA A 71 -9.13 -1.84 -6.13
CA ALA A 71 -9.87 -2.25 -4.95
C ALA A 71 -9.14 -1.83 -3.66
N LEU A 72 -7.82 -2.04 -3.61
CA LEU A 72 -6.99 -1.63 -2.47
C LEU A 72 -7.01 -0.11 -2.25
N VAL A 73 -6.75 0.68 -3.29
CA VAL A 73 -6.71 2.15 -3.22
C VAL A 73 -8.07 2.71 -2.80
N HIS A 74 -9.16 2.20 -3.37
CA HIS A 74 -10.51 2.63 -3.01
C HIS A 74 -10.87 2.28 -1.55
N ALA A 75 -10.60 1.05 -1.12
CA ALA A 75 -10.83 0.62 0.26
C ALA A 75 -9.99 1.43 1.25
N TYR A 76 -8.74 1.75 0.89
CA TYR A 76 -7.86 2.60 1.69
C TYR A 76 -8.43 4.00 1.90
N HIS A 77 -8.82 4.69 0.83
CA HIS A 77 -9.38 6.05 0.93
C HIS A 77 -10.65 6.08 1.77
N ARG A 78 -11.54 5.09 1.59
CA ARG A 78 -12.75 4.96 2.40
C ARG A 78 -12.46 4.66 3.86
N ALA A 79 -11.48 3.81 4.16
CA ALA A 79 -11.10 3.51 5.52
C ALA A 79 -10.43 4.69 6.21
N ARG A 80 -9.57 5.43 5.51
CA ARG A 80 -8.94 6.64 6.00
C ARG A 80 -9.95 7.74 6.28
N ALA A 81 -10.94 7.92 5.41
CA ALA A 81 -12.05 8.85 5.66
C ALA A 81 -12.83 8.46 6.92
N ALA A 82 -13.19 7.18 7.06
CA ALA A 82 -13.90 6.69 8.24
C ALA A 82 -13.10 6.88 9.55
N VAL A 83 -11.79 6.70 9.52
CA VAL A 83 -10.92 6.98 10.69
C VAL A 83 -10.89 8.47 11.01
N ARG A 84 -10.70 9.33 9.99
CA ARG A 84 -10.68 10.80 10.17
C ARG A 84 -11.99 11.36 10.71
N GLU A 85 -13.11 10.78 10.29
CA GLU A 85 -14.46 11.18 10.70
C GLU A 85 -14.90 10.53 12.03
N GLY A 86 -14.09 9.63 12.59
CA GLY A 86 -14.36 8.96 13.86
C GLY A 86 -15.33 7.78 13.78
N TYR A 87 -15.73 7.36 12.57
CA TYR A 87 -16.58 6.20 12.33
C TYR A 87 -15.84 4.86 12.50
N ALA A 88 -14.51 4.85 12.42
CA ALA A 88 -13.68 3.67 12.63
C ALA A 88 -12.50 3.94 13.56
N ARG A 89 -12.26 3.02 14.51
CA ARG A 89 -11.09 3.07 15.43
C ARG A 89 -9.91 2.20 14.99
N ARG A 90 -10.17 1.20 14.12
CA ARG A 90 -9.18 0.31 13.52
C ARG A 90 -9.40 0.28 12.00
N GLY A 91 -8.79 1.22 11.29
CA GLY A 91 -9.01 1.41 9.86
C GLY A 91 -8.61 0.21 9.03
N GLY A 92 -7.64 -0.60 9.48
CA GLY A 92 -7.21 -1.82 8.82
C GLY A 92 -8.27 -2.93 8.84
N ALA A 93 -8.99 -3.09 9.95
CA ALA A 93 -10.10 -4.06 10.03
C ALA A 93 -11.26 -3.62 9.13
N PHE A 94 -11.56 -2.33 9.09
CA PHE A 94 -12.59 -1.79 8.21
C PHE A 94 -12.18 -1.88 6.73
N LEU A 95 -10.91 -1.62 6.41
CA LEU A 95 -10.34 -1.84 5.08
C LEU A 95 -10.48 -3.29 4.65
N GLN A 96 -10.15 -4.25 5.52
CA GLN A 96 -10.32 -5.67 5.23
C GLN A 96 -11.78 -6.01 4.91
N HIS A 97 -12.72 -5.52 5.72
CA HIS A 97 -14.14 -5.72 5.48
C HIS A 97 -14.58 -5.16 4.11
N LEU A 98 -14.08 -3.98 3.72
CA LEU A 98 -14.37 -3.39 2.40
C LEU A 98 -13.81 -4.22 1.24
N LEU A 99 -12.63 -4.83 1.42
CA LEU A 99 -12.04 -5.71 0.41
C LEU A 99 -12.82 -7.02 0.27
N GLU A 100 -13.24 -7.61 1.39
CA GLU A 100 -14.07 -8.83 1.39
C GLU A 100 -15.44 -8.60 0.75
N ALA A 101 -16.03 -7.41 0.93
CA ALA A 101 -17.31 -7.05 0.31
C ALA A 101 -17.21 -6.78 -1.21
N ALA A 102 -16.01 -6.62 -1.75
CA ALA A 102 -15.75 -6.32 -3.15
C ALA A 102 -15.19 -7.52 -3.95
N ALA A 103 -14.91 -8.64 -3.27
CA ALA A 103 -14.38 -9.89 -3.84
C ALA A 103 -15.51 -10.82 -4.29
#